data_AF-A0A447TR29-F1
#
_entry.id   AF-A0A447TR29-F1
#
_cell.length_a   1.000
_cell.length_b   1.000
_cell.length_c   1.000
_cell.angle_alpha   90.00
_cell.angle_beta   90.00
_cell.angle_gamma   90.00
#
_symmetry.space_group_name_H-M   'P 1'
#
loop_
_entity.id
_entity.type
_entity.pdbx_description
1 polymer ?
#
loop_
_entity_poly.entity_id
_entity_poly.type
_entity_poly.pdbx_seq_one_letter_code
_entity_poly.pdbx_strand_id
1 'polypeptide(L)' 'MHVISRKPFNEAMLMYPNHELALTELLNVLEKKTFTQPEEMKRYIPSLDNFKYRDKWWVI' A
#
# COMPACT_ATOMS: atom_id res chain seq x y z
N MET A 1 6.53 3.80 -8.88
CA MET A 1 6.35 4.54 -7.62
C MET A 1 7.59 4.36 -6.76
N HIS A 2 7.84 5.25 -5.79
CA HIS A 2 8.95 5.07 -4.84
C HIS A 2 8.39 4.97 -3.42
N VAL A 3 8.63 3.84 -2.75
CA VAL A 3 8.25 3.64 -1.35
C VAL A 3 9.28 4.34 -0.47
N ILE A 4 8.84 5.39 0.22
CA ILE A 4 9.71 6.24 1.06
C ILE A 4 10.24 5.46 2.27
N SER A 5 9.42 4.60 2.87
CA SER A 5 9.80 3.81 4.04
C SER A 5 9.13 2.45 4.05
N ARG A 6 9.95 1.40 4.21
CA ARG A 6 9.49 0.01 4.43
C ARG A 6 9.22 -0.30 5.90
N LYS A 7 9.65 0.57 6.82
CA LYS A 7 9.58 0.32 8.26
C LYS A 7 8.17 -0.04 8.75
N PRO A 8 7.09 0.68 8.35
CA PRO A 8 5.73 0.33 8.81
C PRO A 8 5.28 -1.05 8.32
N PHE A 9 5.67 -1.45 7.09
CA PHE A 9 5.38 -2.77 6.56
C PHE A 9 6.08 -3.87 7.36
N ASN A 10 7.39 -3.71 7.60
CA ASN A 10 8.17 -4.68 8.36
C ASN A 10 7.65 -4.84 9.79
N GLU A 11 7.32 -3.72 10.46
CA GLU A 11 6.74 -3.75 11.80
C GLU A 11 5.37 -4.43 11.81
N ALA A 12 4.51 -4.15 10.82
CA ALA A 12 3.22 -4.81 10.69
C ALA A 12 3.35 -6.31 10.41
N MET A 13 4.30 -6.74 9.58
CA MET A 13 4.56 -8.17 9.32
C MET A 13 4.99 -8.91 10.59
N LEU A 14 5.83 -8.29 11.43
CA LEU A 14 6.24 -8.86 12.71
C LEU A 14 5.08 -8.94 13.72
N MET A 15 4.23 -7.91 13.77
CA MET A 15 3.07 -7.88 14.66
C MET A 15 1.93 -8.81 14.22
N TYR A 16 1.76 -9.00 12.91
CA TYR A 16 0.66 -9.73 12.30
C TYR A 16 1.18 -10.82 11.33
N PRO A 17 1.82 -11.88 11.85
CA PRO A 17 2.48 -12.89 11.00
C PRO A 17 1.51 -13.62 10.07
N ASN A 18 0.24 -13.80 10.47
CA ASN A 18 -0.80 -14.39 9.62
C ASN A 18 -1.10 -13.55 8.36
N HIS A 19 -0.69 -12.28 8.33
CA HIS A 19 -0.90 -11.35 7.21
C HIS A 19 0.41 -10.96 6.52
N GLU A 20 1.54 -11.57 6.90
CA GLU A 20 2.87 -11.25 6.36
C GLU A 20 2.91 -11.36 4.83
N LEU A 21 2.33 -12.42 4.27
CA LEU A 21 2.28 -12.63 2.82
C LEU A 21 1.53 -11.49 2.12
N ALA A 22 0.34 -11.13 2.61
CA ALA A 22 -0.48 -10.07 2.02
C ALA A 22 0.22 -8.70 2.09
N LEU A 23 0.85 -8.39 3.22
CA LEU A 23 1.65 -7.16 3.39
C LEU A 23 2.86 -7.14 2.44
N THR A 24 3.50 -8.30 2.21
CA THR A 24 4.66 -8.44 1.34
C THR A 24 4.26 -8.26 -0.12
N GLU A 25 3.15 -8.85 -0.54
CA GLU A 25 2.59 -8.68 -1.88
C GLU A 25 2.19 -7.23 -2.14
N LEU A 26 1.54 -6.57 -1.17
CA LEU A 26 1.19 -5.15 -1.26
C LEU A 26 2.45 -4.29 -1.45
N LEU A 27 3.46 -4.46 -0.60
CA LEU A 27 4.73 -3.73 -0.73
C LEU A 27 5.37 -3.94 -2.12
N ASN A 28 5.41 -5.18 -2.60
CA ASN A 28 5.92 -5.52 -3.93
C ASN A 28 5.16 -4.82 -5.07
N VAL A 29 3.83 -4.72 -4.98
CA VAL A 29 3.01 -4.01 -5.97
C VAL A 29 3.36 -2.52 -5.99
N LEU A 30 3.48 -1.90 -4.81
CA LEU A 30 3.80 -0.48 -4.68
C LEU A 30 5.21 -0.14 -5.20
N GLU A 31 6.16 -1.04 -5.08
CA GLU A 31 7.54 -0.84 -5.53
C GLU A 31 7.75 -1.12 -7.02
N LYS A 32 7.16 -2.19 -7.54
CA LYS A 32 7.40 -2.64 -8.93
C LYS A 32 6.58 -1.88 -9.95
N LYS A 33 5.45 -1.30 -9.55
CA LYS A 33 4.53 -0.62 -10.46
C LYS A 33 4.65 0.90 -10.39
N THR A 34 4.27 1.54 -11.48
CA THR A 34 4.09 2.98 -11.54
C THR A 34 2.63 3.26 -11.85
N PHE A 35 2.03 4.11 -11.04
CA PHE A 35 0.65 4.57 -11.20
C PHE A 35 0.70 6.05 -11.49
N THR A 36 0.01 6.47 -12.54
CA THR A 36 -0.13 7.88 -12.90
C THR A 36 -1.39 8.48 -12.30
N GLN A 37 -2.42 7.64 -12.07
CA GLN A 37 -3.70 8.03 -11.50
C GLN A 37 -4.13 7.06 -10.38
N PRO A 38 -4.83 7.54 -9.34
CA PRO A 38 -5.31 6.68 -8.25
C PRO A 38 -6.21 5.52 -8.73
N GLU A 39 -7.01 5.74 -9.78
CA GLU A 39 -7.86 4.71 -10.37
C GLU A 39 -7.08 3.51 -10.94
N GLU A 40 -5.85 3.74 -11.43
CA GLU A 40 -4.98 2.64 -11.87
C GLU A 40 -4.54 1.78 -10.69
N MET A 41 -4.23 2.42 -9.56
CA MET A 41 -3.85 1.73 -8.32
C MET A 41 -5.04 0.93 -7.76
N LYS A 42 -6.25 1.49 -7.81
CA LYS A 42 -7.48 0.84 -7.33
C LYS A 42 -7.79 -0.49 -8.02
N ARG A 43 -7.35 -0.67 -9.28
CA ARG A 43 -7.46 -1.96 -10.00
C ARG A 43 -6.63 -3.07 -9.35
N TYR A 44 -5.55 -2.72 -8.66
CA TYR A 44 -4.69 -3.68 -7.96
C TYR A 44 -5.00 -3.77 -6.47
N ILE A 45 -5.52 -2.69 -5.90
CA ILE A 45 -5.88 -2.57 -4.49
C ILE A 45 -7.35 -2.13 -4.44
N PRO A 46 -8.31 -3.06 -4.56
CA PRO A 46 -9.74 -2.71 -4.66
C PRO A 46 -10.28 -1.96 -3.45
N SER A 47 -9.66 -2.14 -2.27
CA SER A 47 -10.00 -1.45 -1.03
C SER A 47 -9.46 -0.02 -0.94
N LEU A 48 -8.67 0.44 -1.92
CA LEU A 48 -8.10 1.78 -1.93
C LEU A 48 -9.21 2.84 -1.91
N ASP A 49 -9.17 3.71 -0.90
CA ASP A 49 -10.09 4.83 -0.74
C ASP A 49 -9.37 6.12 -0.32
N ASN A 50 -10.00 7.26 -0.58
CA ASN A 50 -9.46 8.57 -0.25
C ASN A 50 -9.64 8.88 1.24
N PHE A 51 -8.56 9.29 1.91
CA PHE A 51 -8.64 9.78 3.28
C PHE A 51 -9.04 11.26 3.29
N LYS A 52 -10.34 11.53 3.30
CA LYS A 52 -10.97 12.85 3.10
C LYS A 52 -10.46 13.97 4.02
N TYR A 53 -9.86 13.63 5.16
CA TYR A 53 -9.38 14.60 6.15
C TYR A 53 -7.97 15.12 5.87
N ARG A 54 -7.24 14.54 4.91
CA ARG A 54 -5.89 15.01 4.56
C ARG A 54 -5.64 14.88 3.06
N ASP A 55 -5.20 15.97 2.46
CA ASP A 55 -4.88 15.99 1.03
C ASP A 55 -3.76 14.99 0.69
N LYS A 56 -3.93 14.27 -0.42
CA LYS A 56 -3.03 13.22 -0.94
C LYS A 56 -2.78 12.08 0.05
N TRP A 57 -3.80 11.72 0.83
CA TRP A 57 -3.78 10.54 1.69
C TRP A 57 -4.83 9.53 1.25
N TRP A 58 -4.48 8.26 1.36
CA TRP A 58 -5.32 7.13 0.98
C TRP A 58 -5.28 6.07 2.07
N VAL A 59 -6.35 5.28 2.15
CA VAL A 59 -6.48 4.10 3.00
C VAL A 59 -6.58 2.88 2.10
N ILE A 60 -5.99 1.77 2.54
CA ILE A 60 -6.00 0.47 1.89
C ILE A 60 -6.64 -0.54 2.83
#